data_AF-A0AAD3UIU5-F1
#
_entry.id   AF-A0AAD3UIU5-F1
#
_cell.length_a   1.000
_cell.length_b   1.000
_cell.length_c   1.000
_cell.angle_alpha   90.00
_cell.angle_beta   90.00
_cell.angle_gamma   90.00
#
_symmetry.space_group_name_H-M   'P 1'
#
loop_
_entity.id
_entity.type
_entity.pdbx_description
1 polymer ?
#
loop_
_entity_poly.entity_id
_entity_poly.type
_entity_poly.pdbx_seq_one_letter_code
_entity_poly.pdbx_strand_id
1 'polypeptide(L)'
;MNNIALIVKLRELLVIFMHSRTLPEKAADALRYCQENIPLADLPIGAYGEYCEIYEQIVFLSDDKSRTAPDDLLRSGGDLILSILMLYEQVAAYIAVEEFMHKQNRFNE
;
A
#
# COMPACT_ATOMS: atom_id res chain seq x y z
N MET A 1 -7.77 5.59 10.84
CA MET A 1 -6.31 5.82 10.68
C MET A 1 -6.10 7.12 9.90
N ASN A 2 -5.09 7.92 10.22
CA ASN A 2 -4.78 9.15 9.47
C ASN A 2 -3.74 8.89 8.36
N ASN A 3 -3.56 9.87 7.46
CA ASN A 3 -2.63 9.78 6.34
C ASN A 3 -1.18 9.47 6.79
N ILE A 4 -0.74 10.04 7.91
CA ILE A 4 0.61 9.81 8.46
C ILE A 4 0.81 8.35 8.83
N ALA A 5 -0.14 7.76 9.55
CA ALA A 5 -0.09 6.35 9.93
C ALA A 5 -0.17 5.45 8.70
N LEU A 6 -1.02 5.77 7.71
CA LEU A 6 -1.10 5.00 6.46
C LEU A 6 0.23 4.98 5.71
N ILE A 7 0.96 6.11 5.65
CA ILE A 7 2.30 6.16 5.03
C ILE A 7 3.27 5.18 5.66
N VAL A 8 3.28 5.10 7.00
CA VAL A 8 4.15 4.17 7.73
C VAL A 8 3.77 2.75 7.36
N LYS A 9 2.47 2.47 7.29
CA LYS A 9 1.98 1.15 6.94
C LYS A 9 2.28 0.73 5.51
N LEU A 10 2.25 1.65 4.55
CA LEU A 10 2.66 1.40 3.16
C LEU A 10 4.18 1.17 3.04
N ARG A 11 5.01 1.86 3.83
CA ARG A 11 6.46 1.60 3.87
C ARG A 11 6.76 0.21 4.42
N GLU A 12 6.12 -0.17 5.52
CA GLU A 12 6.23 -1.51 6.10
C GLU A 12 5.81 -2.59 5.09
N LEU A 13 4.75 -2.35 4.32
CA LEU A 13 4.31 -3.23 3.23
C LEU A 13 5.38 -3.38 2.13
N LEU A 14 6.02 -2.28 1.69
CA LEU A 14 7.13 -2.34 0.74
C LEU A 14 8.31 -3.16 1.26
N VAL A 15 8.61 -3.06 2.57
CA VAL A 15 9.69 -3.84 3.20
C VAL A 15 9.44 -5.35 3.09
N ILE A 16 8.19 -5.79 3.26
CA ILE A 16 7.82 -7.20 3.08
C ILE A 16 8.22 -7.71 1.68
N PHE A 17 7.99 -6.89 0.65
CA PHE A 17 8.34 -7.26 -0.73
C PHE A 17 9.84 -7.22 -1.03
N MET A 18 10.67 -6.61 -0.17
CA MET A 18 12.13 -6.61 -0.29
C MET A 18 12.80 -7.87 0.29
N HIS A 19 12.09 -8.70 1.07
CA HIS A 19 12.68 -9.90 1.68
C HIS A 19 13.16 -10.94 0.65
N SER A 20 14.11 -11.80 1.03
CA SER A 20 14.58 -12.91 0.18
C SER A 20 13.65 -14.12 0.30
N ARG A 21 12.41 -13.98 -0.20
CA ARG A 21 11.38 -15.04 -0.28
C ARG A 21 10.76 -15.07 -1.67
N THR A 22 10.00 -16.12 -1.99
CA THR A 22 9.23 -16.16 -3.24
C THR A 22 8.09 -15.12 -3.24
N LEU A 23 7.59 -14.72 -4.41
CA LEU A 23 6.52 -13.73 -4.49
C LEU A 23 5.23 -14.17 -3.76
N PRO A 24 4.75 -15.43 -3.90
CA PRO A 24 3.57 -15.88 -3.17
C PRO A 24 3.75 -15.83 -1.65
N GLU A 25 4.93 -16.19 -1.15
CA GLU A 25 5.24 -16.10 0.27
C GLU A 25 5.24 -14.65 0.78
N LYS A 26 5.82 -13.72 0.01
CA LYS A 26 5.77 -12.28 0.33
C LYS A 26 4.35 -11.76 0.34
N ALA A 27 3.54 -12.17 -0.64
CA ALA A 27 2.14 -11.79 -0.72
C ALA A 27 1.31 -12.35 0.43
N ALA A 28 1.58 -13.58 0.87
CA ALA A 28 0.93 -14.16 2.06
C ALA A 28 1.30 -13.41 3.35
N ASP A 29 2.58 -13.04 3.52
CA ASP A 29 3.02 -12.19 4.64
C ASP A 29 2.36 -10.80 4.58
N ALA A 30 2.32 -10.20 3.39
CA ALA A 30 1.69 -8.91 3.13
C ALA A 30 0.18 -8.94 3.42
N LEU A 31 -0.51 -10.02 3.04
CA LEU A 31 -1.93 -10.22 3.30
C LEU A 31 -2.21 -10.23 4.80
N ARG A 32 -1.45 -11.04 5.56
CA ARG A 32 -1.57 -11.08 7.03
C ARG A 32 -1.33 -9.70 7.62
N TYR A 33 -0.26 -9.04 7.19
CA TYR A 33 0.08 -7.71 7.66
C TYR A 33 -1.04 -6.69 7.40
N CYS A 34 -1.62 -6.67 6.19
CA CYS A 34 -2.73 -5.82 5.82
C CYS A 34 -3.97 -6.06 6.71
N GLN A 35 -4.33 -7.32 6.95
CA GLN A 35 -5.47 -7.68 7.80
C GLN A 35 -5.30 -7.25 9.25
N GLU A 36 -4.08 -7.31 9.77
CA GLU A 36 -3.76 -6.96 11.15
C GLU A 36 -3.57 -5.44 11.37
N ASN A 37 -3.03 -4.73 10.37
CA ASN A 37 -2.52 -3.37 10.56
C ASN A 37 -3.25 -2.29 9.75
N ILE A 38 -4.02 -2.66 8.73
CA ILE A 38 -4.69 -1.70 7.84
C ILE A 38 -6.17 -2.09 7.69
N PRO A 39 -6.98 -1.91 8.75
CA PRO A 39 -8.41 -2.16 8.68
C PRO A 39 -9.09 -1.21 7.70
N LEU A 40 -9.90 -1.75 6.78
CA LEU A 40 -10.57 -0.98 5.72
C LEU A 40 -11.45 0.16 6.26
N ALA A 41 -12.10 -0.07 7.41
CA ALA A 41 -12.98 0.91 8.06
C ALA A 41 -12.23 2.18 8.51
N ASP A 42 -10.91 2.10 8.64
CA ASP A 42 -10.06 3.17 9.15
C ASP A 42 -9.28 3.89 8.04
N LEU A 43 -9.46 3.52 6.78
CA LEU A 43 -8.75 4.16 5.68
C LEU A 43 -9.26 5.58 5.40
N PRO A 44 -8.36 6.53 5.11
CA PRO A 44 -8.74 7.81 4.52
C PRO A 44 -9.54 7.59 3.22
N ILE A 45 -10.62 8.37 3.04
CA ILE A 45 -11.50 8.26 1.86
C ILE A 45 -10.70 8.35 0.55
N GLY A 46 -9.74 9.28 0.48
CA GLY A 46 -8.89 9.49 -0.69
C GLY A 46 -7.79 8.45 -0.92
N ALA A 47 -7.76 7.37 -0.15
CA ALA A 47 -6.84 6.24 -0.30
C ALA A 47 -7.57 4.88 -0.40
N TYR A 48 -8.89 4.88 -0.19
CA TYR A 48 -9.66 3.65 -0.04
C TYR A 48 -9.68 2.81 -1.32
N GLY A 49 -9.90 3.44 -2.47
CA GLY A 49 -10.03 2.74 -3.76
C GLY A 49 -8.73 2.06 -4.15
N GLU A 50 -7.64 2.83 -4.18
CA GLU A 50 -6.31 2.37 -4.53
C GLU A 50 -5.81 1.29 -3.56
N TYR A 51 -6.10 1.44 -2.26
CA TYR A 51 -5.77 0.40 -1.29
C TYR A 51 -6.55 -0.91 -1.53
N CYS A 52 -7.83 -0.84 -1.89
CA CYS A 52 -8.62 -2.04 -2.20
C CYS A 52 -8.02 -2.80 -3.40
N GLU A 53 -7.62 -2.07 -4.45
CA GLU A 53 -6.97 -2.68 -5.61
C GLU A 53 -5.64 -3.36 -5.24
N ILE A 54 -4.81 -2.70 -4.43
CA ILE A 54 -3.57 -3.28 -3.88
C ILE A 54 -3.88 -4.55 -3.07
N TYR A 55 -4.90 -4.50 -2.22
CA TYR A 55 -5.29 -5.63 -1.38
C TYR A 55 -5.74 -6.82 -2.22
N GLU A 56 -6.53 -6.59 -3.28
CA GLU A 56 -6.95 -7.65 -4.21
C GLU A 56 -5.77 -8.27 -4.95
N GLN A 57 -4.81 -7.45 -5.40
CA GLN A 57 -3.58 -7.94 -6.02
C GLN A 57 -2.75 -8.80 -5.05
N ILE A 58 -2.65 -8.40 -3.77
CA ILE A 58 -1.98 -9.18 -2.72
C ILE A 58 -2.68 -10.53 -2.53
N VAL A 59 -4.02 -10.53 -2.46
CA VAL A 59 -4.81 -11.77 -2.34
C VAL A 59 -4.52 -12.69 -3.52
N PHE A 60 -4.58 -12.17 -4.74
CA PHE A 60 -4.30 -12.95 -5.96
C PHE A 60 -2.89 -13.56 -5.93
N LEU A 61 -1.88 -12.77 -5.58
CA LEU A 61 -0.49 -13.23 -5.54
C LEU A 61 -0.21 -14.20 -4.39
N SER A 62 -0.98 -14.16 -3.30
CA SER A 62 -0.82 -15.06 -2.16
C SER A 62 -1.31 -16.49 -2.43
N ASP A 63 -2.10 -16.69 -3.50
CA ASP A 63 -2.62 -18.01 -3.86
C ASP A 63 -1.55 -18.84 -4.59
N ASP A 64 -0.87 -19.71 -3.85
CA ASP A 64 0.16 -20.64 -4.34
C ASP A 64 -0.36 -21.65 -5.40
N LYS A 65 -1.69 -21.75 -5.60
CA LYS A 65 -2.29 -22.59 -6.65
C LYS A 65 -2.44 -21.88 -7.99
N SER A 66 -2.08 -20.60 -8.05
CA SER A 66 -2.08 -19.80 -9.26
C SER A 66 -1.22 -20.47 -10.34
N ARG A 67 -1.83 -20.99 -11.41
CA ARG A 67 -1.13 -21.55 -12.59
C ARG A 67 -0.53 -20.45 -13.48
N THR A 68 -0.14 -19.33 -12.88
CA THR A 68 0.40 -18.17 -13.60
C THR A 68 1.82 -18.49 -14.04
N ALA A 69 2.14 -18.14 -15.29
CA ALA A 69 3.49 -18.33 -15.80
C ALA A 69 4.48 -17.50 -14.96
N PRO A 70 5.73 -17.95 -14.78
CA PRO A 70 6.71 -17.23 -13.97
C PRO A 70 6.91 -15.77 -14.38
N ASP A 71 6.92 -15.48 -15.69
CA ASP A 71 7.08 -14.11 -16.22
C ASP A 71 5.87 -13.22 -15.91
N ASP A 72 4.66 -13.76 -16.03
CA ASP A 72 3.44 -13.06 -15.66
C ASP A 72 3.39 -12.79 -14.16
N LEU A 73 3.83 -13.76 -13.35
CA LEU A 73 3.90 -13.64 -11.91
C LEU A 73 4.90 -12.54 -11.49
N LEU A 74 6.07 -12.50 -12.12
CA LEU A 74 7.06 -11.44 -11.90
C LEU A 74 6.50 -10.06 -12.31
N ARG A 75 5.82 -9.98 -13.45
CA ARG A 75 5.16 -8.75 -13.90
C ARG A 75 4.11 -8.27 -12.89
N SER A 76 3.22 -9.16 -12.44
CA SER A 76 2.21 -8.84 -11.43
C SER A 76 2.82 -8.41 -10.09
N GLY A 77 3.95 -9.00 -9.68
CA GLY A 77 4.69 -8.54 -8.51
C GLY A 77 5.25 -7.12 -8.68
N GLY A 78 5.78 -6.80 -9.87
CA GLY A 78 6.21 -5.44 -10.21
C GLY A 78 5.08 -4.43 -10.23
N ASP A 79 3.95 -4.79 -10.84
CA ASP A 79 2.73 -3.97 -10.89
C ASP A 79 2.23 -3.66 -9.47
N LEU A 80 2.22 -4.65 -8.56
CA LEU A 80 1.85 -4.46 -7.15
C LEU A 80 2.78 -3.48 -6.43
N ILE A 81 4.09 -3.64 -6.57
CA ILE A 81 5.06 -2.73 -5.93
C ILE A 81 4.83 -1.29 -6.44
N LEU A 82 4.57 -1.13 -7.74
CA LEU A 82 4.27 0.17 -8.32
C LEU A 82 2.97 0.76 -7.75
N SER A 83 1.89 -0.03 -7.65
CA SER A 83 0.63 0.42 -7.04
C SER A 83 0.82 0.91 -5.60
N ILE A 84 1.61 0.17 -4.79
CA ILE A 84 1.93 0.58 -3.41
C ILE A 84 2.70 1.91 -3.39
N LEU A 85 3.67 2.08 -4.29
CA LEU A 85 4.45 3.32 -4.40
C LEU A 85 3.58 4.52 -4.84
N MET A 86 2.67 4.32 -5.79
CA MET A 86 1.75 5.37 -6.23
C MET A 86 0.82 5.83 -5.11
N LEU A 87 0.24 4.89 -4.36
CA LEU A 87 -0.59 5.24 -3.20
C LEU A 87 0.24 5.95 -2.11
N TYR A 88 1.46 5.49 -1.87
CA TYR A 88 2.37 6.13 -0.93
C TYR A 88 2.65 7.59 -1.32
N GLU A 89 2.92 7.85 -2.60
CA GLU A 89 3.18 9.20 -3.12
C GLU A 89 1.93 10.09 -2.99
N GLN A 90 0.76 9.58 -3.35
CA GLN A 90 -0.52 10.28 -3.21
C GLN A 90 -0.78 10.70 -1.75
N VAL A 91 -0.63 9.77 -0.81
CA VAL A 91 -0.81 10.06 0.62
C VAL A 91 0.23 11.08 1.12
N ALA A 92 1.47 11.00 0.63
CA ALA A 92 2.52 11.97 0.98
C ALA A 92 2.21 13.37 0.48
N ALA A 93 1.70 13.48 -0.75
CA ALA A 93 1.27 14.76 -1.32
C ALA A 93 0.12 15.37 -0.49
N TYR A 94 -0.87 14.57 -0.08
CA TYR A 94 -1.96 15.05 0.77
C TYR A 94 -1.46 15.62 2.10
N ILE A 95 -0.54 14.93 2.78
CA ILE A 95 0.06 15.42 4.03
C ILE A 95 0.79 16.75 3.81
N ALA A 96 1.57 16.86 2.74
CA ALA A 96 2.31 18.08 2.43
C ALA A 96 1.38 19.27 2.17
N VAL A 97 0.27 19.04 1.46
CA VAL A 97 -0.77 20.07 1.21
C VAL A 97 -1.46 20.48 2.50
N GLU A 98 -1.87 19.53 3.35
CA GLU A 98 -2.47 19.82 4.66
C GLU A 98 -1.53 20.66 5.53
N GLU A 99 -0.24 20.31 5.59
CA GLU A 99 0.75 21.06 6.35
C GLU A 99 0.94 22.49 5.82
N PHE A 100 0.97 22.65 4.49
CA PHE A 100 1.06 23.95 3.84
C PHE A 100 -0.15 24.84 4.18
N MET A 101 -1.36 24.30 4.04
CA MET A 101 -2.61 25.03 4.36
C MET A 101 -2.67 25.42 5.84
N HIS A 102 -2.25 24.53 6.74
CA HIS A 102 -2.17 24.85 8.16
C HIS A 102 -1.17 25.99 8.47
N LYS A 103 -0.02 26.03 7.79
CA LYS A 103 0.93 27.14 7.93
C LYS A 103 0.32 28.44 7.40
N GLN A 104 -0.30 28.42 6.23
CA GLN A 104 -0.90 29.61 5.62
C GLN A 104 -2.00 30.21 6.50
N ASN A 105 -2.89 29.39 7.07
CA ASN A 105 -3.95 29.87 7.96
C ASN A 105 -3.40 30.54 9.22
N ARG A 106 -2.31 30.03 9.81
CA ARG A 106 -1.64 30.66 10.97
C ARG A 106 -0.98 32.00 10.64
N PHE A 107 -0.63 32.27 9.39
CA PHE A 107 -0.08 33.57 8.96
C PHE A 107 -1.18 34.60 8.67
N ASN A 108 -2.42 34.16 8.47
CA ASN A 108 -3.57 35.02 8.17
C ASN A 108 -4.43 35.36 9.41
N GLU A 109 -4.11 34.79 10.58
CA GLU A 109 -4.65 35.14 11.91
C GLU A 109 -3.72 36.14 12.61
#